data_AF-A0A078AFJ1-F1
#
_entry.id   AF-A0A078AFJ1-F1
#
_cell.length_a   1.000
_cell.length_b   1.000
_cell.length_c   1.000
_cell.angle_alpha   90.00
_cell.angle_beta   90.00
_cell.angle_gamma   90.00
#
_symmetry.space_group_name_H-M   'P 1'
#
loop_
_entity.id
_entity.type
_entity.pdbx_description
1 polymer ?
#
loop_
_entity_poly.entity_id
_entity_poly.type
_entity_poly.pdbx_seq_one_letter_code
_entity_poly.pdbx_strand_id
1 'polypeptide(L)'
;MKHSISGINLAVKQTPVMMKNLGNVMAYEVMQLSNVMSSSRGRDKICALIQYIVQLYVNCMKYSQEYHDLVELNEISSVLIGRRVVDQISSGRKVFKFLKFVDEIKNVVDLFGKKGAKNGQLVRIMSLFARVCGFFYYLLDNVVWFSNMGMISKTAFNKMKWKRLKDIFTLAKNWSEVIKSIIIWYYAVQEENRINEELSKLENQVVGLDQRTTKLVKDLIKQRQKRRICFATVIQNTLRILMLSYRLKLPIKKYMHPIFYTVCGLVSNIFAIFKIWSNESSKTYSNQKLVRLSDMKKKAAQLQIISNQAQQAPQANTSGRSGYANHMIGYYESNQKQLELTNKLHKVSRGNLLKIKSDQSLNNVKTITQTDEDRSLDSLDSYRDEPYPFMDNCEAQLKRDRKMQRVRSKYSNVGGAAEVDSDEDELYDKNVKNQKNYKLFTLREKSVLDFNQMSKMEDNY
;
A
#
# COMPACT_ATOMS: atom_id res chain seq x y z
N MET A 1 53.76 19.17 16.13
CA MET A 1 52.49 19.26 15.40
C MET A 1 51.37 18.75 16.30
N LYS A 2 50.54 19.63 16.84
CA LYS A 2 49.35 19.29 17.65
C LYS A 2 48.13 19.61 16.79
N HIS A 3 47.53 18.61 16.16
CA HIS A 3 46.26 18.78 15.45
C HIS A 3 45.15 19.00 16.48
N SER A 4 44.46 20.13 16.32
CA SER A 4 43.46 20.64 17.24
C SER A 4 42.21 19.73 17.27
N ILE A 5 41.95 19.13 18.43
CA ILE A 5 40.72 18.40 18.77
C ILE A 5 39.50 19.35 18.87
N SER A 6 39.68 20.67 18.71
CA SER A 6 38.58 21.66 18.81
C SER A 6 37.56 21.59 17.66
N GLY A 7 37.90 20.95 16.52
CA GLY A 7 37.00 20.83 15.38
C GLY A 7 35.85 19.83 15.56
N ILE A 8 36.03 18.79 16.38
CA ILE A 8 35.05 17.71 16.54
C ILE A 8 33.88 18.13 17.45
N ASN A 9 34.15 18.94 18.48
CA ASN A 9 33.11 19.43 19.40
C ASN A 9 32.15 20.45 18.79
N LEU A 10 32.51 21.09 17.66
CA LEU A 10 31.61 22.01 16.95
C LEU A 10 30.62 21.27 16.04
N ALA A 11 31.02 20.12 15.48
CA ALA A 11 30.14 19.27 14.65
C ALA A 11 29.04 18.59 15.49
N VAL A 12 29.32 18.22 16.74
CA VAL A 12 28.36 17.58 17.65
C VAL A 12 27.27 18.55 18.15
N LYS A 13 27.48 19.88 18.09
CA LYS A 13 26.45 20.87 18.45
C LYS A 13 25.49 21.23 17.31
N GLN A 14 25.75 20.81 16.07
CA GLN A 14 24.88 21.07 14.91
C GLN A 14 23.94 19.91 14.53
N THR A 15 24.02 18.77 15.20
CA THR A 15 23.13 17.62 14.99
C THR A 15 21.71 17.66 15.63
N PRO A 16 21.30 18.61 16.52
CA PRO A 16 19.96 18.52 17.12
C PRO A 16 18.82 18.95 16.18
N VAL A 17 19.12 19.61 15.05
CA VAL A 17 18.09 20.02 14.07
C VAL A 17 17.66 18.87 13.17
N MET A 18 18.57 17.94 12.82
CA MET A 18 18.21 16.77 12.01
C MET A 18 17.35 15.75 12.76
N MET A 19 17.61 15.52 14.05
CA MET A 19 16.82 14.58 14.87
C MET A 19 15.35 15.03 15.04
N LYS A 20 15.10 16.34 15.22
CA LYS A 20 13.73 16.89 15.27
C LYS A 20 13.00 16.71 13.93
N ASN A 21 13.73 16.67 12.82
CA ASN A 21 13.16 16.41 11.50
C ASN A 21 12.85 14.92 11.30
N LEU A 22 13.69 14.00 11.79
CA LEU A 22 13.45 12.56 11.68
C LEU A 22 12.18 12.14 12.45
N GLY A 23 11.99 12.66 13.67
CA GLY A 23 10.78 12.40 14.45
C GLY A 23 9.51 12.88 13.75
N ASN A 24 9.55 14.08 13.16
CA ASN A 24 8.43 14.62 12.39
C ASN A 24 8.16 13.82 11.10
N VAL A 25 9.21 13.33 10.42
CA VAL A 25 9.07 12.46 9.25
C VAL A 25 8.46 11.12 9.67
N MET A 26 8.98 10.44 10.69
CA MET A 26 8.38 9.19 11.17
C MET A 26 6.93 9.38 11.64
N ALA A 27 6.63 10.45 12.39
CA ALA A 27 5.26 10.74 12.80
C ALA A 27 4.33 10.96 11.60
N TYR A 28 4.80 11.65 10.56
CA TYR A 28 4.06 11.82 9.31
C TYR A 28 3.83 10.48 8.61
N GLU A 29 4.85 9.63 8.48
CA GLU A 29 4.76 8.29 7.89
C GLU A 29 3.79 7.38 8.65
N VAL A 30 3.86 7.38 9.99
CA VAL A 30 2.93 6.63 10.86
C VAL A 30 1.51 7.16 10.74
N MET A 31 1.32 8.48 10.66
CA MET A 31 0.01 9.08 10.42
C MET A 31 -0.55 8.66 9.06
N GLN A 32 0.27 8.60 8.01
CA GLN A 32 -0.17 8.11 6.70
C GLN A 32 -0.57 6.63 6.75
N LEU A 33 0.21 5.78 7.43
CA LEU A 33 -0.15 4.38 7.63
C LEU A 33 -1.47 4.24 8.40
N SER A 34 -1.67 5.06 9.44
CA SER A 34 -2.92 5.13 10.20
C SER A 34 -4.10 5.51 9.31
N ASN A 35 -3.94 6.51 8.43
CA ASN A 35 -4.97 6.90 7.46
C ASN A 35 -5.32 5.74 6.52
N VAL A 36 -4.32 5.04 5.98
CA VAL A 36 -4.54 3.84 5.16
C VAL A 36 -5.33 2.78 5.94
N MET A 37 -4.95 2.49 7.18
CA MET A 37 -5.64 1.52 8.06
C MET A 37 -7.03 1.96 8.51
N SER A 38 -7.33 3.26 8.51
CA SER A 38 -8.66 3.77 8.83
C SER A 38 -9.69 3.38 7.76
N SER A 39 -9.24 3.22 6.51
CA SER A 39 -10.09 2.77 5.40
C SER A 39 -10.28 1.25 5.39
N SER A 40 -11.49 0.78 5.09
CA SER A 40 -11.77 -0.66 4.92
C SER A 40 -10.93 -1.29 3.80
N ARG A 41 -10.59 -0.51 2.77
CA ARG A 41 -9.74 -0.93 1.64
C ARG A 41 -8.29 -1.15 2.06
N GLY A 42 -7.71 -0.19 2.79
CA GLY A 42 -6.34 -0.31 3.27
C GLY A 42 -6.17 -1.49 4.22
N ARG A 43 -7.14 -1.73 5.10
CA ARG A 43 -7.16 -2.95 5.95
C ARG A 43 -7.16 -4.23 5.12
N ASP A 44 -8.02 -4.35 4.11
CA ASP A 44 -8.01 -5.52 3.20
C ASP A 44 -6.63 -5.71 2.54
N LYS A 45 -5.97 -4.64 2.09
CA LYS A 45 -4.66 -4.73 1.44
C LYS A 45 -3.53 -5.11 2.39
N ILE A 46 -3.55 -4.60 3.62
CA ILE A 46 -2.56 -4.97 4.65
C ILE A 46 -2.76 -6.43 5.07
N CYS A 47 -4.00 -6.85 5.32
CA CYS A 47 -4.30 -8.26 5.58
C CYS A 47 -3.85 -9.15 4.43
N ALA A 48 -4.07 -8.72 3.17
CA ALA A 48 -3.56 -9.43 2.01
C ALA A 48 -2.03 -9.48 1.98
N LEU A 49 -1.33 -8.40 2.37
CA LEU A 49 0.13 -8.40 2.40
C LEU A 49 0.64 -9.42 3.43
N ILE A 50 0.12 -9.38 4.66
CA ILE A 50 0.45 -10.32 5.73
C ILE A 50 0.20 -11.76 5.28
N GLN A 51 -0.97 -12.02 4.67
CA GLN A 51 -1.30 -13.33 4.13
C GLN A 51 -0.22 -13.84 3.16
N TYR A 52 0.28 -13.00 2.27
CA TYR A 52 1.31 -13.40 1.29
C TYR A 52 2.70 -13.56 1.88
N ILE A 53 3.03 -12.83 2.96
CA ILE A 53 4.27 -13.02 3.70
C ILE A 53 4.26 -14.40 4.37
N VAL A 54 3.20 -14.72 5.12
CA VAL A 54 3.05 -16.04 5.77
C VAL A 54 3.02 -17.16 4.73
N GLN A 55 2.36 -16.92 3.60
CA GLN A 55 2.30 -17.91 2.53
C GLN A 55 3.65 -18.13 1.84
N LEU A 56 4.44 -17.07 1.65
CA LEU A 56 5.79 -17.17 1.13
C LEU A 56 6.65 -18.03 2.06
N TYR A 57 6.60 -17.78 3.37
CA TYR A 57 7.27 -18.60 4.38
C TYR A 57 6.87 -20.09 4.27
N VAL A 58 5.57 -20.39 4.26
CA VAL A 58 5.06 -21.77 4.13
C VAL A 58 5.53 -22.44 2.84
N ASN A 59 5.53 -21.71 1.72
CA ASN A 59 6.00 -22.25 0.45
C ASN A 59 7.52 -22.48 0.45
N CYS A 60 8.32 -21.57 1.00
CA CYS A 60 9.76 -21.76 1.12
C CYS A 60 10.10 -22.99 1.96
N MET A 61 9.43 -23.19 3.10
CA MET A 61 9.62 -24.39 3.92
C MET A 61 9.21 -25.66 3.16
N LYS A 62 8.07 -25.63 2.46
CA LYS A 62 7.56 -26.78 1.69
C LYS A 62 8.49 -27.20 0.55
N TYR A 63 9.14 -26.26 -0.13
CA TYR A 63 10.01 -26.54 -1.27
C TYR A 63 11.50 -26.53 -0.90
N SER A 64 11.84 -26.39 0.38
CA SER A 64 13.20 -26.58 0.87
C SER A 64 13.53 -28.07 0.93
N GLN A 65 14.71 -28.48 0.45
CA GLN A 65 15.15 -29.87 0.47
C GLN A 65 15.25 -30.43 1.89
N GLU A 66 15.67 -29.61 2.86
CA GLU A 66 15.88 -30.03 4.25
C GLU A 66 14.57 -30.27 5.01
N TYR A 67 13.52 -29.52 4.67
CA TYR A 67 12.26 -29.50 5.41
C TYR A 67 11.11 -30.13 4.64
N HIS A 68 11.33 -30.61 3.42
CA HIS A 68 10.28 -31.14 2.55
C HIS A 68 9.48 -32.24 3.24
N ASP A 69 10.19 -33.27 3.72
CA ASP A 69 9.60 -34.45 4.34
C ASP A 69 8.90 -34.10 5.66
N LEU A 70 9.55 -33.29 6.51
CA LEU A 70 8.99 -32.82 7.78
C LEU A 70 7.72 -31.98 7.58
N VAL A 71 7.65 -31.18 6.51
CA VAL A 71 6.46 -30.39 6.16
C VAL A 71 5.34 -31.27 5.58
N GLU A 72 5.69 -32.31 4.82
CA GLU A 72 4.71 -33.27 4.28
C GLU A 72 4.10 -34.14 5.38
N LEU A 73 4.92 -34.52 6.37
CA LEU A 73 4.50 -35.24 7.57
C LEU A 73 3.78 -34.35 8.60
N ASN A 74 3.68 -33.04 8.35
CA ASN A 74 3.09 -32.04 9.25
C ASN A 74 3.76 -31.97 10.64
N GLU A 75 5.05 -32.29 10.73
CA GLU A 75 5.80 -32.27 12.00
C GLU A 75 6.23 -30.86 12.40
N ILE A 76 6.31 -29.94 11.43
CA ILE A 76 6.68 -28.55 11.70
C ILE A 76 5.45 -27.74 12.10
N SER A 77 5.27 -27.58 13.40
CA SER A 77 4.19 -26.79 14.02
C SER A 77 4.09 -25.35 13.47
N SER A 78 5.21 -24.69 13.18
CA SER A 78 5.21 -23.32 12.63
C SER A 78 4.53 -23.24 11.25
N VAL A 79 4.70 -24.26 10.40
CA VAL A 79 4.08 -24.31 9.07
C VAL A 79 2.58 -24.55 9.19
N LEU A 80 2.14 -25.40 10.13
CA LEU A 80 0.73 -25.62 10.42
C LEU A 80 0.04 -24.36 10.95
N ILE A 81 0.68 -23.66 11.89
CA ILE A 81 0.20 -22.38 12.41
C ILE A 81 0.12 -21.36 11.27
N GLY A 82 1.15 -21.27 10.43
CA GLY A 82 1.17 -20.39 9.26
C GLY A 82 0.02 -20.66 8.29
N ARG A 83 -0.27 -21.93 7.97
CA ARG A 83 -1.43 -22.31 7.14
C ARG A 83 -2.74 -21.86 7.77
N ARG A 84 -2.94 -22.10 9.07
CA ARG A 84 -4.14 -21.68 9.81
C ARG A 84 -4.33 -20.17 9.79
N VAL A 85 -3.26 -19.41 9.99
CA VAL A 85 -3.28 -17.93 9.92
C VAL A 85 -3.69 -17.45 8.53
N VAL A 86 -3.14 -18.05 7.47
CA VAL A 86 -3.52 -17.73 6.09
C VAL A 86 -5.01 -17.97 5.83
N ASP A 87 -5.55 -19.09 6.31
CA ASP A 87 -6.97 -19.44 6.12
C ASP A 87 -7.91 -18.52 6.92
N GLN A 88 -7.53 -18.17 8.15
CA GLN A 88 -8.28 -17.22 8.99
C GLN A 88 -8.29 -15.81 8.38
N ILE A 89 -7.12 -15.30 7.97
CA ILE A 89 -7.03 -13.98 7.32
C ILE A 89 -7.82 -13.97 6.02
N SER A 90 -7.67 -15.02 5.20
CA SER A 90 -8.43 -15.17 3.95
C SER A 90 -9.94 -15.15 4.21
N SER A 91 -10.41 -15.83 5.24
CA SER A 91 -11.84 -15.84 5.59
C SER A 91 -12.32 -14.48 6.12
N GLY A 92 -11.54 -13.82 7.00
CA GLY A 92 -11.87 -12.50 7.53
C GLY A 92 -11.95 -11.42 6.44
N ARG A 93 -11.08 -11.48 5.44
CA ARG A 93 -11.07 -10.54 4.31
C ARG A 93 -12.32 -10.60 3.44
N LYS A 94 -13.02 -11.74 3.38
CA LYS A 94 -14.28 -11.86 2.65
C LYS A 94 -15.38 -10.96 3.20
N VAL A 95 -15.39 -10.75 4.52
CA VAL A 95 -16.36 -9.86 5.18
C VAL A 95 -16.22 -8.42 4.66
N PHE A 96 -15.00 -7.94 4.41
CA PHE A 96 -14.77 -6.60 3.84
C PHE A 96 -15.23 -6.47 2.38
N LYS A 97 -15.47 -7.59 1.69
CA LYS A 97 -15.92 -7.62 0.29
C LYS A 97 -17.40 -7.94 0.14
N PHE A 98 -18.06 -8.28 1.24
CA PHE A 98 -19.47 -8.53 1.25
C PHE A 98 -20.21 -7.31 0.68
N LEU A 99 -21.16 -7.56 -0.23
CA LEU A 99 -21.92 -6.53 -0.96
C LEU A 99 -21.12 -5.57 -1.87
N LYS A 100 -19.81 -5.78 -2.13
CA LYS A 100 -19.05 -4.93 -3.06
C LYS A 100 -19.59 -4.92 -4.49
N PHE A 101 -20.40 -5.91 -4.89
CA PHE A 101 -21.07 -5.87 -6.19
C PHE A 101 -22.05 -4.69 -6.31
N VAL A 102 -22.62 -4.21 -5.20
CA VAL A 102 -23.52 -3.03 -5.18
C VAL A 102 -22.75 -1.76 -5.57
N ASP A 103 -21.51 -1.62 -5.08
CA ASP A 103 -20.64 -0.52 -5.51
C ASP A 103 -20.34 -0.58 -7.00
N GLU A 104 -20.16 -1.78 -7.57
CA GLU A 104 -19.97 -1.92 -9.02
C GLU A 104 -21.23 -1.53 -9.81
N ILE A 105 -22.43 -1.86 -9.34
CA ILE A 105 -23.69 -1.40 -9.96
C ILE A 105 -23.75 0.13 -9.96
N LYS A 106 -23.49 0.76 -8.80
CA LYS A 106 -23.48 2.23 -8.70
C LYS A 106 -22.49 2.85 -9.69
N ASN A 107 -21.29 2.29 -9.80
CA ASN A 107 -20.28 2.76 -10.74
C ASN A 107 -20.70 2.57 -12.21
N VAL A 108 -21.41 1.48 -12.54
CA VAL A 108 -21.98 1.27 -13.87
C VAL A 108 -23.01 2.35 -14.19
N VAL A 109 -23.93 2.65 -13.26
CA VAL A 109 -24.94 3.71 -13.42
C VAL A 109 -24.27 5.08 -13.61
N ASP A 110 -23.27 5.41 -12.79
CA ASP A 110 -22.52 6.66 -12.89
C ASP A 110 -21.81 6.80 -14.25
N LEU A 111 -21.29 5.68 -14.80
CA LEU A 111 -20.67 5.66 -16.12
C LEU A 111 -21.67 5.86 -17.26
N PHE A 112 -22.93 5.49 -17.10
CA PHE A 112 -23.99 5.76 -18.08
C PHE A 112 -24.45 7.22 -18.04
N GLY A 113 -24.59 7.81 -16.85
CA GLY A 113 -25.08 9.18 -16.68
C GLY A 113 -24.14 10.28 -17.20
N LYS A 114 -22.84 10.00 -17.29
CA LYS A 114 -21.83 10.99 -17.71
C LYS A 114 -21.75 11.12 -19.24
N LYS A 115 -22.40 12.13 -19.81
CA LYS A 115 -22.19 12.57 -21.20
C LYS A 115 -20.90 13.42 -21.28
N GLY A 116 -19.96 13.10 -22.17
CA GLY A 116 -18.77 13.94 -22.44
C GLY A 116 -17.46 13.57 -21.72
N ALA A 117 -17.22 12.30 -21.40
CA ALA A 117 -15.93 11.90 -20.84
C ALA A 117 -14.76 12.21 -21.79
N LYS A 118 -13.76 12.95 -21.30
CA LYS A 118 -12.58 13.38 -22.07
C LYS A 118 -11.72 12.24 -22.61
N ASN A 119 -11.84 11.04 -22.05
CA ASN A 119 -10.94 9.92 -22.31
C ASN A 119 -11.28 9.09 -23.57
N GLY A 120 -12.13 9.60 -24.46
CA GLY A 120 -12.56 8.89 -25.66
C GLY A 120 -13.56 7.75 -25.37
N GLN A 121 -14.30 7.34 -26.41
CA GLN A 121 -15.35 6.33 -26.30
C GLN A 121 -14.82 4.94 -25.94
N LEU A 122 -13.65 4.57 -26.46
CA LEU A 122 -13.06 3.24 -26.25
C LEU A 122 -12.68 3.00 -24.78
N VAL A 123 -12.06 3.98 -24.11
CA VAL A 123 -11.73 3.88 -22.67
C VAL A 123 -13.00 3.72 -21.82
N ARG A 124 -14.10 4.40 -22.21
CA ARG A 124 -15.40 4.27 -21.54
C ARG A 124 -15.97 2.86 -21.69
N ILE A 125 -15.95 2.29 -22.89
CA ILE A 125 -16.41 0.91 -23.16
C ILE A 125 -15.59 -0.09 -22.33
N MET A 126 -14.25 0.02 -22.35
CA MET A 126 -13.37 -0.85 -21.57
C MET A 126 -13.62 -0.73 -20.06
N SER A 127 -13.82 0.50 -19.57
CA SER A 127 -14.16 0.73 -18.17
C SER A 127 -15.51 0.10 -17.79
N LEU A 128 -16.54 0.25 -18.65
CA LEU A 128 -17.85 -0.36 -18.43
C LEU A 128 -17.74 -1.90 -18.39
N PHE A 129 -17.05 -2.48 -19.38
CA PHE A 129 -16.82 -3.93 -19.43
C PHE A 129 -16.09 -4.43 -18.17
N ALA A 130 -15.03 -3.73 -17.73
CA ALA A 130 -14.32 -4.08 -16.51
C ALA A 130 -15.21 -4.02 -15.26
N ARG A 131 -16.15 -3.06 -15.18
CA ARG A 131 -17.11 -2.97 -14.06
C ARG A 131 -18.15 -4.08 -14.10
N VAL A 132 -18.66 -4.43 -15.28
CA VAL A 132 -19.58 -5.57 -15.46
C VAL A 132 -18.91 -6.89 -15.06
N CYS A 133 -17.68 -7.14 -15.52
CA CYS A 133 -16.91 -8.31 -15.06
C CYS A 133 -16.63 -8.26 -13.54
N GLY A 134 -16.39 -7.07 -12.98
CA GLY A 134 -16.24 -6.87 -11.54
C GLY A 134 -17.49 -7.22 -10.74
N PHE A 135 -18.66 -6.80 -11.23
CA PHE A 135 -19.96 -7.17 -10.66
C PHE A 135 -20.12 -8.69 -10.59
N PHE A 136 -19.95 -9.39 -11.72
CA PHE A 136 -20.07 -10.86 -11.75
C PHE A 136 -19.03 -11.54 -10.87
N TYR A 137 -17.80 -11.02 -10.82
CA TYR A 137 -16.79 -11.52 -9.90
C TYR A 137 -17.28 -11.47 -8.44
N TYR A 138 -17.69 -10.30 -7.94
CA TYR A 138 -18.08 -10.13 -6.54
C TYR A 138 -19.35 -10.92 -6.20
N LEU A 139 -20.30 -10.98 -7.13
CA LEU A 139 -21.51 -11.78 -6.97
C LEU A 139 -21.14 -13.27 -6.80
N LEU A 140 -20.33 -13.81 -7.72
CA LEU A 140 -19.89 -15.21 -7.66
C LEU A 140 -18.99 -15.49 -6.45
N ASP A 141 -18.19 -14.52 -6.00
CA ASP A 141 -17.37 -14.64 -4.79
C ASP A 141 -18.23 -14.85 -3.55
N ASN A 142 -19.30 -14.06 -3.40
CA ASN A 142 -20.25 -14.18 -2.31
C ASN A 142 -21.01 -15.52 -2.38
N VAL A 143 -21.45 -15.93 -3.58
CA VAL A 143 -22.14 -17.22 -3.80
C VAL A 143 -21.25 -18.40 -3.38
N VAL A 144 -19.98 -18.40 -3.81
CA VAL A 144 -19.00 -19.43 -3.42
C VAL A 144 -18.73 -19.39 -1.92
N TRP A 145 -18.62 -18.20 -1.33
CA TRP A 145 -18.41 -18.06 0.12
C TRP A 145 -19.59 -18.60 0.94
N PHE A 146 -20.83 -18.28 0.56
CA PHE A 146 -22.03 -18.81 1.21
C PHE A 146 -22.15 -20.33 1.08
N SER A 147 -21.75 -20.90 -0.06
CA SER A 147 -21.66 -22.35 -0.22
C SER A 147 -20.66 -22.97 0.76
N ASN A 148 -19.50 -22.35 0.95
CA ASN A 148 -18.49 -22.84 1.88
C ASN A 148 -18.93 -22.72 3.34
N MET A 149 -19.82 -21.77 3.66
CA MET A 149 -20.47 -21.67 4.98
C MET A 149 -21.56 -22.71 5.20
N GLY A 150 -21.93 -23.50 4.18
CA GLY A 150 -23.01 -24.49 4.29
C GLY A 150 -24.42 -23.88 4.22
N MET A 151 -24.55 -22.60 3.87
CA MET A 151 -25.86 -21.94 3.73
C MET A 151 -26.61 -22.35 2.46
N ILE A 152 -25.91 -22.87 1.45
CA ILE A 152 -26.52 -23.32 0.19
C ILE A 152 -26.32 -24.82 0.03
N SER A 153 -27.35 -25.53 -0.45
CA SER A 153 -27.31 -26.98 -0.60
C SER A 153 -26.20 -27.43 -1.56
N LYS A 154 -25.45 -28.46 -1.14
CA LYS A 154 -24.32 -29.02 -1.92
C LYS A 154 -24.75 -29.52 -3.31
N THR A 155 -26.02 -29.89 -3.48
CA THR A 155 -26.58 -30.44 -4.70
C THR A 155 -26.60 -29.43 -5.85
N ALA A 156 -26.89 -28.16 -5.59
CA ALA A 156 -26.85 -27.10 -6.60
C ALA A 156 -25.41 -26.72 -7.01
N PHE A 157 -24.45 -26.91 -6.11
CA PHE A 157 -23.06 -26.51 -6.32
C PHE A 157 -22.20 -27.54 -7.05
N ASN A 158 -22.50 -28.83 -6.94
CA ASN A 158 -21.65 -29.88 -7.51
C ASN A 158 -21.60 -29.87 -9.06
N LYS A 159 -22.61 -29.35 -9.75
CA LYS A 159 -22.63 -29.34 -11.22
C LYS A 159 -21.91 -28.14 -11.84
N MET A 160 -21.89 -26.98 -11.18
CA MET A 160 -21.29 -25.77 -11.73
C MET A 160 -19.92 -25.47 -11.11
N LYS A 161 -18.91 -25.29 -11.96
CA LYS A 161 -17.55 -24.87 -11.55
C LYS A 161 -17.53 -23.36 -11.25
N TRP A 162 -18.38 -22.88 -10.34
CA TRP A 162 -18.52 -21.48 -9.95
C TRP A 162 -17.18 -20.81 -9.64
N LYS A 163 -16.29 -21.52 -8.96
CA LYS A 163 -14.91 -21.09 -8.68
C LYS A 163 -14.13 -20.73 -9.94
N ARG A 164 -14.20 -21.58 -10.97
CA ARG A 164 -13.53 -21.35 -12.26
C ARG A 164 -14.17 -20.18 -13.00
N LEU A 165 -15.50 -20.08 -13.00
CA LEU A 165 -16.21 -18.99 -13.66
C LEU A 165 -15.85 -17.62 -13.05
N LYS A 166 -15.81 -17.54 -11.71
CA LYS A 166 -15.35 -16.35 -10.97
C LYS A 166 -13.93 -15.93 -11.37
N ASP A 167 -13.01 -16.90 -11.45
CA ASP A 167 -11.62 -16.64 -11.85
C ASP A 167 -11.51 -16.21 -13.34
N ILE A 168 -12.41 -16.66 -14.22
CA ILE A 168 -12.48 -16.20 -15.63
C ILE A 168 -12.94 -14.74 -15.71
N PHE A 169 -14.02 -14.35 -15.02
CA PHE A 169 -14.48 -12.94 -15.01
C PHE A 169 -13.42 -12.00 -14.43
N THR A 170 -12.75 -12.47 -13.40
CA THR A 170 -11.57 -11.84 -12.80
C THR A 170 -10.44 -11.63 -13.81
N LEU A 171 -10.10 -12.67 -14.59
CA LEU A 171 -9.08 -12.59 -15.61
C LEU A 171 -9.46 -11.59 -16.70
N ALA A 172 -10.70 -11.65 -17.19
CA ALA A 172 -11.23 -10.72 -18.18
C ALA A 172 -11.21 -9.25 -17.69
N LYS A 173 -11.61 -9.02 -16.43
CA LYS A 173 -11.51 -7.69 -15.78
C LYS A 173 -10.08 -7.18 -15.80
N ASN A 174 -9.10 -7.99 -15.40
CA ASN A 174 -7.70 -7.56 -15.35
C ASN A 174 -7.12 -7.28 -16.75
N TRP A 175 -7.46 -8.09 -17.76
CA TRP A 175 -7.05 -7.81 -19.14
C TRP A 175 -7.61 -6.48 -19.64
N SER A 176 -8.90 -6.23 -19.41
CA SER A 176 -9.53 -4.94 -19.76
C SER A 176 -8.85 -3.77 -19.06
N GLU A 177 -8.55 -3.92 -17.76
CA GLU A 177 -7.82 -2.89 -16.99
C GLU A 177 -6.40 -2.66 -17.51
N VAL A 178 -5.68 -3.69 -17.96
CA VAL A 178 -4.35 -3.53 -18.56
C VAL A 178 -4.46 -2.75 -19.87
N ILE A 179 -5.33 -3.16 -20.78
CA ILE A 179 -5.53 -2.51 -22.08
C ILE A 179 -5.92 -1.04 -21.87
N LYS A 180 -6.92 -0.79 -21.01
CA LYS A 180 -7.34 0.56 -20.62
C LYS A 180 -6.17 1.39 -20.08
N SER A 181 -5.36 0.81 -19.19
CA SER A 181 -4.23 1.52 -18.56
C SER A 181 -3.12 1.85 -19.56
N ILE A 182 -2.87 0.97 -20.53
CA ILE A 182 -1.92 1.21 -21.63
C ILE A 182 -2.39 2.37 -22.51
N ILE A 183 -3.69 2.40 -22.86
CA ILE A 183 -4.27 3.50 -23.65
C ILE A 183 -4.15 4.84 -22.91
N ILE A 184 -4.51 4.88 -21.62
CA ILE A 184 -4.38 6.09 -20.80
C ILE A 184 -2.92 6.51 -20.68
N TRP A 185 -2.00 5.56 -20.52
CA TRP A 185 -0.56 5.83 -20.47
C TRP A 185 -0.06 6.43 -21.78
N TYR A 186 -0.50 5.92 -22.93
CA TYR A 186 -0.15 6.45 -24.24
C TYR A 186 -0.62 7.90 -24.42
N TYR A 187 -1.89 8.19 -24.13
CA TYR A 187 -2.38 9.58 -24.13
C TYR A 187 -1.61 10.46 -23.14
N ALA A 188 -1.19 9.88 -22.00
CA ALA A 188 -0.46 10.64 -21.02
C ALA A 188 0.92 11.07 -21.52
N VAL A 189 1.59 10.19 -22.26
CA VAL A 189 2.88 10.45 -22.93
C VAL A 189 2.73 11.50 -24.03
N GLN A 190 1.69 11.40 -24.87
CA GLN A 190 1.45 12.40 -25.92
C GLN A 190 1.24 13.80 -25.34
N GLU A 191 0.43 13.91 -24.29
CA GLU A 191 0.17 15.20 -23.64
C GLU A 191 1.42 15.77 -22.96
N GLU A 192 2.27 14.90 -22.38
CA GLU A 192 3.57 15.33 -21.84
C GLU A 192 4.48 15.89 -22.93
N ASN A 193 4.55 15.24 -24.10
CA ASN A 193 5.33 15.73 -25.23
C ASN A 193 4.82 17.08 -25.72
N ARG A 194 3.49 17.25 -25.81
CA ARG A 194 2.85 18.54 -26.17
C ARG A 194 3.23 19.66 -25.20
N ILE A 195 3.19 19.39 -23.89
CA ILE A 195 3.58 20.38 -22.87
C ILE A 195 5.07 20.71 -22.95
N ASN A 196 5.93 19.71 -23.21
CA ASN A 196 7.37 19.94 -23.39
C ASN A 196 7.67 20.79 -24.63
N GLU A 197 6.95 20.58 -25.74
CA GLU A 197 7.06 21.42 -26.94
C GLU A 197 6.57 22.85 -26.71
N GLU A 198 5.55 23.06 -25.88
CA GLU A 198 5.15 24.42 -25.47
C GLU A 198 6.19 25.08 -24.55
N LEU A 199 6.82 24.30 -23.67
CA LEU A 199 7.87 24.79 -22.77
C LEU A 199 9.16 25.13 -23.53
N SER A 200 9.55 24.35 -24.54
CA SER A 200 10.76 24.64 -25.34
C SER A 200 10.61 25.93 -26.14
N LYS A 201 9.40 26.29 -26.58
CA LYS A 201 9.11 27.59 -27.21
C LYS A 201 9.32 28.79 -26.27
N LEU A 202 9.32 28.56 -24.96
CA LEU A 202 9.49 29.59 -23.93
C LEU A 202 10.90 29.60 -23.31
N GLU A 203 11.80 28.73 -23.76
CA GLU A 203 13.12 28.52 -23.15
C GLU A 203 13.98 29.78 -23.09
N ASN A 204 13.88 30.65 -24.09
CA ASN A 204 14.65 31.90 -24.18
C ASN A 204 13.97 33.11 -23.52
N GLN A 205 12.75 32.98 -23.01
CA GLN A 205 12.09 34.07 -22.29
C GLN A 205 12.53 34.05 -20.83
N VAL A 206 13.04 35.19 -20.34
CA VAL A 206 13.34 35.37 -18.92
C VAL A 206 12.07 35.01 -18.16
N VAL A 207 12.17 33.98 -17.32
CA VAL A 207 11.06 33.47 -16.53
C VAL A 207 10.69 34.54 -15.52
N GLY A 208 9.85 35.48 -15.94
CA GLY A 208 9.07 36.31 -15.04
C GLY A 208 8.22 35.40 -14.17
N LEU A 209 7.57 35.96 -13.16
CA LEU A 209 6.56 35.25 -12.36
C LEU A 209 5.28 35.00 -13.19
N ASP A 210 5.45 34.62 -14.44
CA ASP A 210 4.44 34.54 -15.46
C ASP A 210 3.57 33.32 -15.18
N GLN A 211 2.26 33.55 -15.11
CA GLN A 211 1.30 32.54 -14.67
C GLN A 211 1.28 31.34 -15.62
N ARG A 212 1.65 31.54 -16.90
CA ARG A 212 1.59 30.51 -17.94
C ARG A 212 2.70 29.48 -17.80
N THR A 213 3.96 29.87 -17.69
CA THR A 213 5.10 28.93 -17.56
C THR A 213 4.99 28.11 -16.28
N THR A 214 4.63 28.76 -15.16
CA THR A 214 4.39 28.08 -13.89
C THR A 214 3.25 27.05 -13.99
N LYS A 215 2.18 27.38 -14.74
CA LYS A 215 1.08 26.47 -15.00
C LYS A 215 1.53 25.27 -15.83
N LEU A 216 2.27 25.49 -16.91
CA LEU A 216 2.80 24.42 -17.77
C LEU A 216 3.72 23.47 -17.00
N VAL A 217 4.64 23.99 -16.18
CA VAL A 217 5.52 23.16 -15.33
C VAL A 217 4.69 22.34 -14.33
N LYS A 218 3.67 22.94 -13.72
CA LYS A 218 2.79 22.22 -12.80
C LYS A 218 2.00 21.11 -13.51
N ASP A 219 1.48 21.39 -14.70
CA ASP A 219 0.75 20.42 -15.51
C ASP A 219 1.68 19.29 -15.95
N LEU A 220 2.93 19.59 -16.32
CA LEU A 220 3.97 18.60 -16.61
C LEU A 220 4.25 17.68 -15.41
N ILE A 221 4.41 18.24 -14.20
CA ILE A 221 4.62 17.44 -12.98
C ILE A 221 3.42 16.53 -12.72
N LYS A 222 2.20 17.07 -12.82
CA LYS A 222 0.96 16.31 -12.65
C LYS A 222 0.88 15.16 -13.66
N GLN A 223 1.25 15.44 -14.90
CA GLN A 223 1.21 14.46 -15.99
C GLN A 223 2.22 13.32 -15.78
N ARG A 224 3.45 13.65 -15.37
CA ARG A 224 4.47 12.65 -15.01
C ARG A 224 4.02 11.78 -13.84
N GLN A 225 3.36 12.36 -12.83
CA GLN A 225 2.79 11.60 -11.71
C GLN A 225 1.68 10.66 -12.20
N LYS A 226 0.76 11.14 -13.04
CA LYS A 226 -0.30 10.31 -13.66
C LYS A 226 0.31 9.14 -14.45
N ARG A 227 1.36 9.39 -15.23
CA ARG A 227 2.10 8.36 -15.98
C ARG A 227 2.69 7.28 -15.08
N ARG A 228 3.35 7.66 -13.97
CA ARG A 228 3.91 6.71 -12.99
C ARG A 228 2.84 5.83 -12.34
N ILE A 229 1.70 6.41 -11.96
CA ILE A 229 0.58 5.67 -11.36
C ILE A 229 -0.04 4.70 -12.38
N CYS A 230 -0.18 5.11 -13.64
CA CYS A 230 -0.67 4.24 -14.71
C CYS A 230 0.28 3.07 -14.94
N PHE A 231 1.59 3.33 -15.01
CA PHE A 231 2.60 2.28 -15.18
C PHE A 231 2.60 1.27 -14.02
N ALA A 232 2.54 1.75 -12.77
CA ALA A 232 2.40 0.88 -11.61
C ALA A 232 1.11 0.03 -11.68
N THR A 233 0.01 0.60 -12.18
CA THR A 233 -1.25 -0.13 -12.37
C THR A 233 -1.13 -1.22 -13.45
N VAL A 234 -0.40 -0.95 -14.54
CA VAL A 234 -0.11 -1.96 -15.58
C VAL A 234 0.69 -3.12 -14.98
N ILE A 235 1.82 -2.84 -14.31
CA ILE A 235 2.64 -3.87 -13.66
C ILE A 235 1.80 -4.69 -12.68
N GLN A 236 1.04 -4.02 -11.82
CA GLN A 236 0.20 -4.67 -10.83
C GLN A 236 -0.82 -5.63 -11.46
N ASN A 237 -1.50 -5.21 -12.52
CA ASN A 237 -2.50 -6.04 -13.19
C ASN A 237 -1.88 -7.16 -14.01
N THR A 238 -0.70 -6.96 -14.62
CA THR A 238 0.07 -8.02 -15.27
C THR A 238 0.46 -9.11 -14.26
N LEU A 239 0.98 -8.74 -13.08
CA LEU A 239 1.27 -9.69 -12.01
C LEU A 239 0.00 -10.47 -11.58
N ARG A 240 -1.16 -9.81 -11.54
CA ARG A 240 -2.45 -10.46 -11.25
C ARG A 240 -2.85 -11.45 -12.34
N ILE A 241 -2.70 -11.10 -13.61
CA ILE A 241 -2.97 -12.00 -14.74
C ILE A 241 -2.10 -13.25 -14.65
N LEU A 242 -0.80 -13.11 -14.32
CA LEU A 242 0.10 -14.25 -14.13
C LEU A 242 -0.39 -15.18 -13.00
N MET A 243 -0.75 -14.61 -11.85
CA MET A 243 -1.29 -15.39 -10.73
C MET A 243 -2.61 -16.10 -11.07
N LEU A 244 -3.50 -15.42 -11.80
CA LEU A 244 -4.78 -16.01 -12.19
C LEU A 244 -4.62 -17.10 -13.25
N SER A 245 -3.68 -16.91 -14.16
CA SER A 245 -3.33 -17.91 -15.17
C SER A 245 -2.81 -19.18 -14.52
N TYR A 246 -1.96 -19.04 -13.49
CA TYR A 246 -1.53 -20.16 -12.66
C TYR A 246 -2.71 -20.87 -11.98
N ARG A 247 -3.63 -20.11 -11.37
CA ARG A 247 -4.79 -20.65 -10.65
C ARG A 247 -5.78 -21.39 -11.57
N LEU A 248 -6.04 -20.84 -12.76
CA LEU A 248 -6.90 -21.44 -13.78
C LEU A 248 -6.29 -22.69 -14.44
N LYS A 249 -5.08 -23.09 -14.03
CA LYS A 249 -4.32 -24.21 -14.59
C LYS A 249 -4.08 -24.04 -16.11
N LEU A 250 -3.87 -22.81 -16.56
CA LEU A 250 -3.45 -22.53 -17.94
C LEU A 250 -2.04 -23.12 -18.19
N PRO A 251 -1.60 -23.28 -19.47
CA PRO A 251 -0.31 -23.89 -19.80
C PRO A 251 0.90 -23.27 -19.07
N ILE A 252 0.81 -21.98 -18.76
CA ILE A 252 1.81 -21.20 -17.99
C ILE A 252 2.12 -21.85 -16.63
N LYS A 253 1.18 -22.60 -16.03
CA LYS A 253 1.37 -23.28 -14.74
C LYS A 253 2.62 -24.17 -14.72
N LYS A 254 2.99 -24.79 -15.85
CA LYS A 254 4.16 -25.67 -15.95
C LYS A 254 5.48 -24.93 -15.68
N TYR A 255 5.52 -23.63 -15.93
CA TYR A 255 6.73 -22.80 -15.83
C TYR A 255 6.77 -21.96 -14.55
N MET A 256 5.68 -21.85 -13.81
CA MET A 256 5.58 -20.98 -12.64
C MET A 256 5.74 -21.76 -11.33
N HIS A 257 6.84 -21.50 -10.62
CA HIS A 257 7.03 -22.04 -9.29
C HIS A 257 6.05 -21.41 -8.27
N PRO A 258 5.53 -22.16 -7.28
CA PRO A 258 4.63 -21.60 -6.26
C PRO A 258 5.22 -20.46 -5.44
N ILE A 259 6.53 -20.48 -5.19
CA ILE A 259 7.25 -19.37 -4.54
C ILE A 259 7.14 -18.10 -5.39
N PHE A 260 7.38 -18.20 -6.71
CA PHE A 260 7.25 -17.07 -7.63
C PHE A 260 5.82 -16.52 -7.62
N TYR A 261 4.80 -17.39 -7.64
CA TYR A 261 3.41 -16.96 -7.47
C TYR A 261 3.21 -16.12 -6.20
N THR A 262 3.77 -16.54 -5.06
CA THR A 262 3.64 -15.78 -3.80
C THR A 262 4.37 -14.45 -3.85
N VAL A 263 5.55 -14.40 -4.48
CA VAL A 263 6.32 -13.16 -4.67
C VAL A 263 5.57 -12.17 -5.56
N CYS A 264 5.05 -12.60 -6.71
CA CYS A 264 4.18 -11.78 -7.55
C CYS A 264 3.03 -11.18 -6.73
N GLY A 265 2.53 -11.99 -5.81
CA GLY A 265 1.47 -11.60 -4.91
C GLY A 265 1.82 -10.55 -3.88
N LEU A 266 2.97 -10.69 -3.26
CA LEU A 266 3.50 -9.71 -2.32
C LEU A 266 3.73 -8.37 -3.03
N VAL A 267 4.43 -8.41 -4.17
CA VAL A 267 4.73 -7.22 -4.98
C VAL A 267 3.44 -6.52 -5.46
N SER A 268 2.45 -7.28 -5.96
CA SER A 268 1.17 -6.72 -6.40
C SER A 268 0.39 -6.01 -5.27
N ASN A 269 0.49 -6.50 -4.03
CA ASN A 269 -0.12 -5.89 -2.86
C ASN A 269 0.65 -4.64 -2.39
N ILE A 270 1.98 -4.65 -2.44
CA ILE A 270 2.80 -3.47 -2.16
C ILE A 270 2.43 -2.32 -3.11
N PHE A 271 2.33 -2.60 -4.42
CA PHE A 271 1.87 -1.60 -5.38
C PHE A 271 0.45 -1.10 -5.09
N ALA A 272 -0.44 -1.97 -4.59
CA ALA A 272 -1.79 -1.57 -4.19
C ALA A 272 -1.77 -0.57 -3.03
N ILE A 273 -0.99 -0.86 -1.99
CA ILE A 273 -0.84 0.00 -0.80
C ILE A 273 -0.20 1.33 -1.21
N PHE A 274 0.88 1.28 -2.00
CA PHE A 274 1.54 2.48 -2.51
C PHE A 274 0.58 3.36 -3.32
N LYS A 275 -0.30 2.76 -4.13
CA LYS A 275 -1.32 3.51 -4.88
C LYS A 275 -2.33 4.21 -3.96
N ILE A 276 -2.83 3.51 -2.93
CA ILE A 276 -3.75 4.11 -1.94
C ILE A 276 -3.07 5.31 -1.27
N TRP A 277 -1.83 5.10 -0.81
CA TRP A 277 -1.04 6.12 -0.15
C TRP A 277 -0.73 7.33 -1.05
N SER A 278 -0.38 7.10 -2.32
CA SER A 278 -0.15 8.17 -3.29
C SER A 278 -1.41 9.00 -3.56
N ASN A 279 -2.58 8.35 -3.64
CA ASN A 279 -3.85 9.02 -3.84
C ASN A 279 -4.25 9.88 -2.62
N GLU A 280 -4.01 9.36 -1.41
CA GLU A 280 -4.33 10.04 -0.15
C GLU A 280 -3.40 11.23 0.10
N SER A 281 -2.11 11.08 -0.23
CA SER A 281 -1.13 12.17 -0.20
C SER A 281 -1.56 13.30 -1.13
N SER A 282 -1.98 12.98 -2.35
CA SER A 282 -2.41 13.98 -3.35
C SER A 282 -3.63 14.79 -2.87
N LYS A 283 -4.59 14.14 -2.22
CA LYS A 283 -5.76 14.81 -1.61
C LYS A 283 -5.35 15.72 -0.45
N THR A 284 -4.47 15.23 0.41
CA THR A 284 -3.98 15.97 1.59
C THR A 284 -3.26 17.25 1.17
N TYR A 285 -2.36 17.18 0.19
CA TYR A 285 -1.68 18.38 -0.33
C TYR A 285 -2.64 19.39 -0.97
N SER A 286 -3.67 18.92 -1.69
CA SER A 286 -4.69 19.80 -2.27
C SER A 286 -5.49 20.53 -1.18
N ASN A 287 -5.91 19.80 -0.14
CA ASN A 287 -6.66 20.37 0.98
C ASN A 287 -5.81 21.33 1.80
N GLN A 288 -4.55 20.98 2.12
CA GLN A 288 -3.63 21.88 2.81
C GLN A 288 -3.37 23.15 2.00
N LYS A 289 -3.25 23.04 0.68
CA LYS A 289 -3.11 24.22 -0.19
C LYS A 289 -4.35 25.11 -0.16
N LEU A 290 -5.55 24.52 -0.16
CA LEU A 290 -6.81 25.27 -0.04
C LEU A 290 -6.93 25.97 1.31
N VAL A 291 -6.58 25.30 2.41
CA VAL A 291 -6.56 25.89 3.76
C VAL A 291 -5.58 27.06 3.79
N ARG A 292 -4.35 26.89 3.31
CA ARG A 292 -3.35 27.97 3.24
C ARG A 292 -3.81 29.15 2.40
N LEU A 293 -4.44 28.91 1.25
CA LEU A 293 -5.01 29.97 0.43
C LEU A 293 -6.14 30.71 1.15
N SER A 294 -6.98 29.98 1.90
CA SER A 294 -8.04 30.59 2.70
C SER A 294 -7.48 31.45 3.85
N ASP A 295 -6.40 30.99 4.49
CA ASP A 295 -5.72 31.72 5.56
C ASP A 295 -4.99 32.96 5.02
N MET A 296 -4.37 32.86 3.84
CA MET A 296 -3.77 34.00 3.16
C MET A 296 -4.82 35.04 2.76
N LYS A 297 -5.98 34.61 2.25
CA LYS A 297 -7.10 35.51 1.95
C LYS A 297 -7.64 36.18 3.21
N LYS A 298 -7.81 35.44 4.31
CA LYS A 298 -8.22 36.01 5.61
C LYS A 298 -7.22 37.04 6.12
N LYS A 299 -5.92 36.74 6.05
CA LYS A 299 -4.86 37.70 6.44
C LYS A 299 -4.84 38.93 5.55
N ALA A 300 -4.99 38.77 4.23
CA ALA A 300 -5.07 39.89 3.30
C ALA A 300 -6.29 40.79 3.58
N ALA A 301 -7.46 40.19 3.84
CA ALA A 301 -8.67 40.92 4.21
C ALA A 301 -8.52 41.67 5.55
N GLN A 302 -7.90 41.05 6.56
CA GLN A 302 -7.59 41.71 7.83
C GLN A 302 -6.66 42.91 7.64
N LEU A 303 -5.65 42.78 6.78
CA LEU A 303 -4.73 43.88 6.47
C LEU A 303 -5.43 45.03 5.76
N GLN A 304 -6.39 44.74 4.87
CA GLN A 304 -7.23 45.78 4.24
C GLN A 304 -8.12 46.50 5.25
N ILE A 305 -8.68 45.79 6.23
CA ILE A 305 -9.48 46.42 7.30
C ILE A 305 -8.58 47.35 8.14
N ILE A 306 -7.38 46.89 8.52
CA ILE A 306 -6.42 47.70 9.28
C ILE A 306 -5.99 48.93 8.49
N SER A 307 -5.73 48.81 7.18
CA SER A 307 -5.38 49.97 6.36
C SER A 307 -6.52 50.98 6.24
N ASN A 308 -7.76 50.52 6.13
CA ASN A 308 -8.93 51.39 6.05
C ASN A 308 -9.21 52.10 7.38
N GLN A 309 -9.03 51.42 8.52
CA GLN A 309 -9.15 52.03 9.85
C GLN A 309 -8.05 53.09 10.09
N ALA A 310 -6.82 52.83 9.64
CA ALA A 310 -5.73 53.80 9.75
C ALA A 310 -5.99 55.08 8.93
N GLN A 311 -6.74 55.00 7.83
CA GLN A 311 -7.12 56.17 7.02
C GLN A 311 -8.29 56.97 7.61
N GLN A 312 -9.11 56.36 8.49
CA GLN A 312 -10.25 57.02 9.13
C GLN A 312 -9.91 57.63 10.50
N ALA A 313 -8.66 57.53 10.96
CA ALA A 313 -8.24 58.18 12.19
C ALA A 313 -8.41 59.71 12.04
N PRO A 314 -9.31 60.34 12.82
CA PRO A 314 -9.63 61.75 12.66
C PRO A 314 -8.37 62.57 12.88
N GLN A 315 -8.07 63.46 11.92
CA GLN A 315 -7.09 64.53 12.10
C GLN A 315 -7.59 65.39 13.26
N ALA A 316 -7.13 65.08 14.47
CA ALA A 316 -7.36 65.92 15.62
C ALA A 316 -6.77 67.29 15.29
N ASN A 317 -7.64 68.30 15.23
CA ASN A 317 -7.33 69.70 14.94
C ASN A 317 -6.20 70.21 15.86
N THR A 318 -4.95 70.03 15.45
CA THR A 318 -3.81 70.75 16.00
C THR A 318 -3.64 72.03 15.18
N SER A 319 -4.46 73.03 15.53
CA SER A 319 -4.27 74.42 15.13
C SER A 319 -3.00 74.96 15.81
N GLY A 320 -1.85 74.72 15.20
CA GLY A 320 -0.54 75.19 15.65
C GLY A 320 0.37 75.41 14.46
N ARG A 321 0.56 76.68 14.11
CA ARG A 321 1.20 77.21 12.89
C ARG A 321 2.72 76.90 12.86
N SER A 322 3.13 75.65 12.63
CA SER A 322 4.51 75.25 12.25
C SER A 322 4.58 73.76 11.85
N GLY A 323 3.84 73.34 10.82
CA GLY A 323 3.53 71.91 10.60
C GLY A 323 3.83 71.29 9.24
N TYR A 324 4.26 72.04 8.22
CA TYR A 324 4.37 71.49 6.85
C TYR A 324 5.47 70.42 6.70
N ALA A 325 6.53 70.47 7.50
CA ALA A 325 7.59 69.45 7.48
C ALA A 325 7.13 68.11 8.10
N ASN A 326 6.29 68.15 9.14
CA ASN A 326 5.86 66.93 9.85
C ASN A 326 4.81 66.12 9.09
N HIS A 327 4.00 66.74 8.23
CA HIS A 327 3.00 66.03 7.43
C HIS A 327 3.63 65.16 6.32
N MET A 328 4.74 65.60 5.73
CA MET A 328 5.49 64.79 4.76
C MET A 328 6.17 63.58 5.41
N ILE A 329 6.75 63.77 6.61
CA ILE A 329 7.41 62.68 7.35
C ILE A 329 6.42 61.56 7.69
N GLY A 330 5.19 61.89 8.11
CA GLY A 330 4.16 60.88 8.39
C GLY A 330 3.74 60.05 7.16
N TYR A 331 3.73 60.66 5.97
CA TYR A 331 3.40 59.95 4.72
C TYR A 331 4.49 58.96 4.32
N TYR A 332 5.78 59.36 4.47
CA TYR A 332 6.90 58.46 4.22
C TYR A 332 6.97 57.32 5.24
N GLU A 333 6.73 57.60 6.52
CA GLU A 333 6.75 56.57 7.57
C GLU A 333 5.61 55.55 7.40
N SER A 334 4.43 56.00 6.97
CA SER A 334 3.29 55.13 6.64
C SER A 334 3.58 54.23 5.43
N ASN A 335 4.13 54.79 4.35
CA ASN A 335 4.53 54.03 3.16
C ASN A 335 5.69 53.06 3.46
N GLN A 336 6.63 53.43 4.31
CA GLN A 336 7.73 52.56 4.75
C GLN A 336 7.22 51.41 5.61
N LYS A 337 6.27 51.66 6.52
CA LYS A 337 5.59 50.61 7.30
C LYS A 337 4.79 49.67 6.41
N GLN A 338 4.07 50.17 5.40
CA GLN A 338 3.41 49.33 4.39
C GLN A 338 4.41 48.47 3.61
N LEU A 339 5.53 49.05 3.15
CA LEU A 339 6.56 48.32 2.42
C LEU A 339 7.23 47.25 3.29
N GLU A 340 7.53 47.57 4.54
CA GLU A 340 8.10 46.64 5.52
C GLU A 340 7.13 45.50 5.86
N LEU A 341 5.84 45.80 5.97
CA LEU A 341 4.79 44.80 6.18
C LEU A 341 4.66 43.87 4.97
N THR A 342 4.72 44.43 3.75
CA THR A 342 4.66 43.67 2.48
C THR A 342 5.89 42.76 2.35
N ASN A 343 7.07 43.26 2.72
CA ASN A 343 8.31 42.48 2.77
C ASN A 343 8.29 41.41 3.88
N LYS A 344 7.71 41.70 5.05
CA LYS A 344 7.46 40.71 6.11
C LYS A 344 6.47 39.64 5.63
N LEU A 345 5.44 40.00 4.87
CA LEU A 345 4.51 39.05 4.28
C LEU A 345 5.20 38.13 3.27
N HIS A 346 6.06 38.69 2.40
CA HIS A 346 6.89 37.93 1.47
C HIS A 346 7.90 37.03 2.18
N LYS A 347 8.52 37.50 3.27
CA LYS A 347 9.42 36.68 4.12
C LYS A 347 8.67 35.57 4.85
N VAL A 348 7.47 35.83 5.39
CA VAL A 348 6.63 34.82 6.04
C VAL A 348 6.13 33.78 5.01
N SER A 349 5.81 34.21 3.78
CA SER A 349 5.49 33.32 2.66
C SER A 349 6.66 32.42 2.26
N ARG A 350 7.91 32.86 2.47
CA ARG A 350 9.12 32.07 2.20
C ARG A 350 9.59 31.23 3.40
N GLY A 351 9.37 31.70 4.63
CA GLY A 351 9.89 31.08 5.87
C GLY A 351 8.95 30.08 6.55
N ASN A 352 7.63 30.18 6.37
CA ASN A 352 6.67 29.26 7.01
C ASN A 352 6.46 27.94 6.25
N LEU A 353 7.37 27.57 5.36
CA LEU A 353 7.31 26.28 4.65
C LEU A 353 7.43 25.07 5.61
N LEU A 354 7.89 25.25 6.86
CA LEU A 354 8.29 24.15 7.76
C LEU A 354 7.68 24.17 9.18
N LYS A 355 6.69 25.00 9.49
CA LYS A 355 6.05 25.00 10.83
C LYS A 355 4.57 24.68 10.75
N ILE A 356 4.25 23.38 10.77
CA ILE A 356 2.88 22.88 10.95
C ILE A 356 2.58 22.96 12.46
N LYS A 357 1.57 23.76 12.85
CA LYS A 357 0.92 23.62 14.17
C LYS A 357 -0.13 22.53 14.05
N SER A 358 -0.13 21.58 14.98
CA SER A 358 -0.89 20.32 14.97
C SER A 358 -2.36 20.43 15.41
N ASP A 359 -2.86 21.59 15.84
CA ASP A 359 -4.01 21.60 16.76
C ASP A 359 -5.29 22.24 16.21
N GLN A 360 -5.56 22.18 14.91
CA GLN A 360 -6.88 22.59 14.37
C GLN A 360 -7.28 21.81 13.10
N SER A 361 -7.83 20.60 13.24
CA SER A 361 -8.78 20.06 12.26
C SER A 361 -9.49 18.79 12.76
N LEU A 362 -10.47 18.96 13.64
CA LEU A 362 -11.61 18.07 13.77
C LEU A 362 -12.84 18.98 13.76
N ASN A 363 -13.84 18.66 12.94
CA ASN A 363 -15.07 19.43 12.69
C ASN A 363 -14.97 20.47 11.56
N ASN A 364 -14.84 20.00 10.31
CA ASN A 364 -15.68 20.47 9.20
C ASN A 364 -15.29 19.74 7.90
N VAL A 365 -15.99 18.64 7.62
CA VAL A 365 -16.01 18.03 6.28
C VAL A 365 -17.47 17.94 5.84
N LYS A 366 -17.98 19.01 5.23
CA LYS A 366 -19.16 18.95 4.36
C LYS A 366 -18.69 18.91 2.90
N THR A 367 -19.06 17.81 2.27
CA THR A 367 -19.25 17.52 0.83
C THR A 367 -18.59 18.49 -0.16
N ILE A 368 -17.37 18.16 -0.61
CA ILE A 368 -16.76 18.73 -1.82
C ILE A 368 -16.89 17.70 -2.95
N THR A 369 -17.60 18.08 -4.01
CA THR A 369 -17.71 17.36 -5.29
C THR A 369 -16.33 17.19 -5.93
N GLN A 370 -15.82 15.97 -5.91
CA GLN A 370 -14.57 15.55 -6.54
C GLN A 370 -14.72 15.45 -8.07
N THR A 371 -13.75 15.98 -8.81
CA THR A 371 -13.59 15.77 -10.26
C THR A 371 -13.23 14.31 -10.57
N ASP A 372 -13.91 13.76 -11.58
CA ASP A 372 -14.16 12.32 -11.80
C ASP A 372 -13.03 11.46 -12.41
N GLU A 373 -11.87 12.03 -12.73
CA GLU A 373 -10.79 11.24 -13.34
C GLU A 373 -10.20 10.18 -12.38
N ASP A 374 -10.26 10.40 -11.07
CA ASP A 374 -9.69 9.48 -10.07
C ASP A 374 -10.67 8.39 -9.59
N ARG A 375 -12.00 8.56 -9.77
CA ARG A 375 -13.00 7.58 -9.30
C ARG A 375 -13.10 6.33 -10.18
N SER A 376 -12.73 6.42 -11.46
CA SER A 376 -12.76 5.27 -12.36
C SER A 376 -11.68 4.21 -12.05
N LEU A 377 -10.64 4.61 -11.31
CA LEU A 377 -9.50 3.76 -10.88
C LEU A 377 -9.68 3.13 -9.49
N ASP A 378 -10.81 3.39 -8.81
CA ASP A 378 -11.06 3.04 -7.41
C ASP A 378 -11.74 1.65 -7.17
N SER A 379 -11.89 0.80 -8.21
CA SER A 379 -12.44 -0.57 -8.06
C SER A 379 -11.43 -1.72 -8.13
N LEU A 380 -10.17 -1.44 -7.78
CA LEU A 380 -9.09 -2.43 -7.69
C LEU A 380 -9.16 -3.37 -6.46
N ASP A 381 -10.32 -3.42 -5.80
CA ASP A 381 -10.59 -4.07 -4.51
C ASP A 381 -10.87 -5.58 -4.59
N SER A 382 -10.74 -6.14 -5.77
CA SER A 382 -10.99 -7.54 -6.06
C SER A 382 -9.70 -8.33 -5.89
N TYR A 383 -9.81 -9.63 -5.63
CA TYR A 383 -8.75 -10.64 -5.65
C TYR A 383 -8.16 -11.04 -4.31
N ARG A 384 -8.21 -12.37 -4.12
CA ARG A 384 -7.68 -13.20 -3.03
C ARG A 384 -8.68 -13.30 -1.93
N ASP A 385 -9.32 -14.47 -1.83
CA ASP A 385 -9.64 -15.18 -0.60
C ASP A 385 -10.20 -16.54 -1.02
N GLU A 386 -9.34 -17.55 -1.24
CA GLU A 386 -9.73 -18.97 -1.15
C GLU A 386 -8.49 -19.86 -0.99
N PRO A 387 -8.65 -20.98 -0.24
CA PRO A 387 -7.62 -21.98 -0.12
C PRO A 387 -7.32 -22.60 -1.49
N TYR A 388 -6.06 -22.95 -1.69
CA TYR A 388 -5.53 -23.45 -2.95
C TYR A 388 -6.27 -24.72 -3.42
N PRO A 389 -6.30 -25.01 -4.73
CA PRO A 389 -6.84 -26.26 -5.28
C PRO A 389 -6.08 -27.53 -4.85
N PHE A 390 -5.17 -27.43 -3.89
CA PHE A 390 -4.53 -28.57 -3.21
C PHE A 390 -5.10 -28.79 -1.80
N MET A 391 -5.98 -27.92 -1.30
CA MET A 391 -6.69 -28.08 -0.02
C MET A 391 -7.97 -28.93 -0.14
N ASP A 392 -8.40 -29.27 -1.36
CA ASP A 392 -9.32 -30.41 -1.56
C ASP A 392 -8.65 -31.74 -1.13
N ASN A 393 -7.32 -31.75 -0.98
CA ASN A 393 -6.64 -32.84 -0.29
C ASN A 393 -6.75 -32.75 1.22
N CYS A 394 -7.13 -31.67 1.90
CA CYS A 394 -7.17 -31.70 3.37
C CYS A 394 -8.24 -32.69 3.87
N GLU A 395 -9.39 -32.78 3.18
CA GLU A 395 -10.42 -33.78 3.47
C GLU A 395 -10.05 -35.17 2.93
N ALA A 396 -9.39 -35.25 1.76
CA ALA A 396 -8.84 -36.51 1.24
C ALA A 396 -7.66 -37.05 2.08
N GLN A 397 -6.94 -36.17 2.78
CA GLN A 397 -5.77 -36.42 3.60
C GLN A 397 -6.21 -36.71 5.04
N LEU A 398 -7.23 -36.03 5.58
CA LEU A 398 -7.98 -36.53 6.76
C LEU A 398 -8.57 -37.92 6.52
N LYS A 399 -9.07 -38.21 5.31
CA LYS A 399 -9.50 -39.56 4.93
C LYS A 399 -8.32 -40.54 4.83
N ARG A 400 -7.14 -40.13 4.33
CA ARG A 400 -5.92 -40.96 4.34
C ARG A 400 -5.36 -41.18 5.74
N ASP A 401 -5.38 -40.17 6.60
CA ASP A 401 -4.88 -40.23 7.98
C ASP A 401 -5.80 -41.09 8.83
N ARG A 402 -7.13 -40.99 8.66
CA ARG A 402 -8.09 -41.95 9.23
C ARG A 402 -7.87 -43.36 8.69
N LYS A 403 -7.48 -43.52 7.42
CA LYS A 403 -7.15 -44.82 6.84
C LYS A 403 -5.85 -45.38 7.43
N MET A 404 -4.82 -44.56 7.61
CA MET A 404 -3.55 -44.91 8.25
C MET A 404 -3.71 -45.22 9.73
N GLN A 405 -4.50 -44.44 10.49
CA GLN A 405 -4.84 -44.76 11.88
C GLN A 405 -5.57 -46.10 11.99
N ARG A 406 -6.49 -46.42 11.07
CA ARG A 406 -7.14 -47.73 11.02
C ARG A 406 -6.18 -48.87 10.69
N VAL A 407 -5.15 -48.61 9.89
CA VAL A 407 -4.09 -49.58 9.60
C VAL A 407 -3.21 -49.76 10.84
N ARG A 408 -2.80 -48.67 11.49
CA ARG A 408 -1.97 -48.68 12.71
C ARG A 408 -2.69 -49.37 13.87
N SER A 409 -4.00 -49.14 14.03
CA SER A 409 -4.84 -49.81 15.04
C SER A 409 -5.07 -51.29 14.74
N LYS A 410 -5.01 -51.71 13.47
CA LYS A 410 -5.06 -53.13 13.09
C LYS A 410 -3.76 -53.85 13.44
N TYR A 411 -2.61 -53.19 13.32
CA TYR A 411 -1.32 -53.80 13.69
C TYR A 411 -1.07 -53.78 15.20
N SER A 412 -1.58 -52.79 15.94
CA SER A 412 -1.46 -52.77 17.40
C SER A 412 -2.29 -53.84 18.11
N ASN A 413 -3.31 -54.41 17.45
CA ASN A 413 -4.17 -55.47 17.99
C ASN A 413 -3.73 -56.90 17.64
N VAL A 414 -2.62 -57.07 16.90
CA VAL A 414 -2.08 -58.41 16.54
C VAL A 414 -0.93 -58.83 17.47
N GLY A 415 -0.48 -57.94 18.38
CA GLY A 415 0.45 -58.27 19.46
C GLY A 415 -0.27 -58.73 20.72
N GLY A 416 -0.99 -59.85 20.65
CA GLY A 416 -1.59 -60.50 21.81
C GLY A 416 -0.72 -61.66 22.30
N ALA A 417 -0.24 -61.51 23.54
CA ALA A 417 0.26 -62.54 24.45
C ALA A 417 1.58 -63.25 24.12
N ALA A 418 2.68 -62.64 24.55
CA ALA A 418 3.79 -63.39 25.14
C ALA A 418 4.15 -62.71 26.46
N GLU A 419 3.82 -63.39 27.57
CA GLU A 419 4.30 -63.08 28.91
C GLU A 419 5.82 -63.24 28.92
N VAL A 420 6.55 -62.17 29.27
CA VAL A 420 7.95 -62.27 29.70
C VAL A 420 8.13 -61.32 30.88
N ASP A 421 8.67 -61.93 31.93
CA ASP A 421 9.02 -61.39 33.23
C ASP A 421 9.88 -60.12 33.21
N SER A 422 9.79 -59.45 34.36
CA SER A 422 10.59 -58.36 34.89
C SER A 422 12.04 -58.28 34.40
N ASP A 423 12.40 -57.12 33.84
CA ASP A 423 13.63 -56.37 34.12
C ASP A 423 13.54 -55.01 33.37
N GLU A 424 12.83 -54.07 33.99
CA GLU A 424 12.82 -52.66 33.60
C GLU A 424 14.12 -52.01 34.09
N ASP A 425 15.11 -51.83 33.20
CA ASP A 425 16.03 -50.67 33.23
C ASP A 425 17.03 -50.57 32.05
N GLU A 426 17.04 -51.47 31.06
CA GLU A 426 18.04 -51.43 29.97
C GLU A 426 17.53 -51.13 28.53
N LEU A 427 16.28 -50.68 28.35
CA LEU A 427 15.68 -50.51 27.01
C LEU A 427 15.71 -49.08 26.43
N TYR A 428 16.58 -48.19 26.92
CA TYR A 428 16.79 -46.87 26.30
C TYR A 428 18.03 -46.78 25.39
N ASP A 429 18.88 -47.81 25.35
CA ASP A 429 20.23 -47.69 24.77
C ASP A 429 20.49 -48.53 23.49
N LYS A 430 19.52 -49.35 23.04
CA LYS A 430 19.69 -50.20 21.83
C LYS A 430 19.19 -49.60 20.52
N ASN A 431 18.31 -48.59 20.55
CA ASN A 431 17.81 -47.96 19.32
C ASN A 431 18.67 -46.80 18.79
N VAL A 432 19.76 -46.44 19.49
CA VAL A 432 20.71 -45.41 19.05
C VAL A 432 21.84 -45.98 18.18
N LYS A 433 22.08 -47.29 18.19
CA LYS A 433 23.27 -47.90 17.55
C LYS A 433 23.19 -48.19 16.05
N ASN A 434 22.02 -48.07 15.39
CA ASN A 434 21.84 -48.53 14.00
C ASN A 434 21.48 -47.47 12.95
N GLN A 435 21.69 -46.17 13.20
CA GLN A 435 21.56 -45.14 12.15
C GLN A 435 22.91 -44.60 11.69
N LYS A 436 23.41 -45.13 10.56
CA LYS A 436 24.67 -44.75 9.89
C LYS A 436 24.71 -43.31 9.31
N ASN A 437 23.83 -42.39 9.70
CA ASN A 437 23.75 -41.03 9.14
C ASN A 437 23.85 -39.90 10.18
N TYR A 438 24.63 -40.07 11.24
CA TYR A 438 25.04 -38.98 12.14
C TYR A 438 26.23 -38.16 11.57
N LYS A 439 26.03 -37.54 10.41
CA LYS A 439 26.95 -36.50 9.88
C LYS A 439 26.47 -35.07 10.15
N LEU A 440 25.20 -34.88 10.53
CA LEU A 440 24.63 -33.55 10.79
C LEU A 440 24.83 -33.05 12.22
N PHE A 441 24.88 -33.93 13.22
CA PHE A 441 25.04 -33.49 14.61
C PHE A 441 26.47 -33.00 14.91
N THR A 442 27.47 -33.65 14.30
CA THR A 442 28.89 -33.23 14.39
C THR A 442 29.20 -31.93 13.63
N LEU A 443 28.42 -31.57 12.61
CA LEU A 443 28.53 -30.27 11.93
C LEU A 443 28.02 -29.12 12.82
N ARG A 444 26.93 -29.34 13.56
CA ARG A 444 26.41 -28.34 14.51
C ARG A 444 27.36 -28.12 15.67
N GLU A 445 27.94 -29.18 16.21
CA GLU A 445 28.90 -29.09 17.32
C GLU A 445 30.21 -28.40 16.91
N LYS A 446 30.73 -28.67 15.70
CA LYS A 446 31.89 -27.94 15.16
C LYS A 446 31.60 -26.46 14.88
N SER A 447 30.42 -26.12 14.39
CA SER A 447 30.05 -24.71 14.13
C SER A 447 29.87 -23.87 15.40
N VAL A 448 29.46 -24.50 16.51
CA VAL A 448 29.31 -23.82 17.82
C VAL A 448 30.66 -23.67 18.52
N LEU A 449 31.59 -24.61 18.32
CA LEU A 449 32.97 -24.51 18.80
C LEU A 449 33.76 -23.38 18.12
N ASP A 450 33.57 -23.17 16.82
CA ASP A 450 34.21 -22.05 16.08
C ASP A 450 33.70 -20.68 16.53
N PHE A 451 32.41 -20.56 16.88
CA PHE A 451 31.85 -19.28 17.33
C PHE A 451 32.39 -18.85 18.71
N ASN A 452 32.58 -19.80 19.62
CA ASN A 452 33.19 -19.54 20.93
C ASN A 452 34.69 -19.23 20.85
N GLN A 453 35.40 -19.70 19.82
CA GLN A 453 36.79 -19.31 19.57
C GLN A 453 36.90 -17.92 18.95
N MET A 454 36.01 -17.55 18.01
CA MET A 454 35.97 -16.19 17.46
C MET A 454 35.60 -15.15 18.51
N SER A 455 34.63 -15.44 19.39
CA SER A 455 34.24 -14.52 20.46
C SER A 455 35.37 -14.28 21.48
N LYS A 456 36.34 -15.19 21.61
CA LYS A 456 37.53 -15.02 22.48
C LYS A 456 38.68 -14.27 21.81
N MET A 457 38.66 -14.11 20.49
CA MET A 457 39.65 -13.29 19.78
C MET A 457 39.31 -11.79 19.77
N GLU A 458 38.03 -11.42 19.92
CA GLU A 458 37.63 -10.00 20.02
C GLU A 458 37.98 -9.36 21.37
N ASP A 459 38.14 -10.15 22.44
CA ASP A 459 38.51 -9.62 23.78
C ASP A 459 40.02 -9.37 23.96
N ASN A 460 40.85 -9.63 22.94
CA ASN A 460 42.31 -9.45 22.99
C ASN A 460 42.84 -8.40 21.99
N TYR A 461 41.99 -7.48 21.50
CA TYR A 461 42.38 -6.35 20.66
C TYR A 461 42.08 -4.99 21.29
#